data_AF-A0A3C0XK51-F1
#
_entry.id   AF-A0A3C0XK51-F1
#
_cell.length_a   1.000
_cell.length_b   1.000
_cell.length_c   1.000
_cell.angle_alpha   90.00
_cell.angle_beta   90.00
_cell.angle_gamma   90.00
#
_symmetry.space_group_name_H-M   'P 1'
#
loop_
_entity.id
_entity.type
_entity.pdbx_description
1 polymer ?
#
loop_
_entity_poly.entity_id
_entity_poly.type
_entity_poly.pdbx_seq_one_letter_code
_entity_poly.pdbx_strand_id
1 'polypeptide(L)'
;MGAILYPLAVLAALVLGAFGFGALLPAAHVASRTKRISARPETVWGLINDPVATNGWGGDVKTEVVERDEPRLLVTKIVGESAFGGTWTYEIAPEHHDASMVTITERGEVYNPLFRTVSRVMGQARTIDGYLAKLETALT
;
A
#
# COMPACT_ATOMS: atom_id res chain seq x y z
N MET A 1 -23.42 37.78 -2.36
CA MET A 1 -24.03 36.52 -1.86
C MET A 1 -24.01 35.40 -2.89
N GLY A 2 -24.52 35.60 -4.12
CA GLY A 2 -24.62 34.53 -5.14
C GLY A 2 -23.30 33.92 -5.63
N ALA A 3 -22.23 34.70 -5.78
CA ALA A 3 -20.96 34.22 -6.34
C ALA A 3 -20.21 33.18 -5.47
N ILE A 4 -20.49 33.12 -4.16
CA ILE A 4 -19.86 32.16 -3.23
C ILE A 4 -20.74 30.91 -3.06
N LEU A 5 -22.06 31.03 -3.26
CA LEU A 5 -22.99 29.91 -3.14
C LEU A 5 -22.82 28.89 -4.28
N TYR A 6 -22.52 29.34 -5.49
CA TYR A 6 -22.27 28.46 -6.63
C TYR A 6 -21.07 27.52 -6.44
N PRO A 7 -19.84 28.00 -6.12
CA PRO A 7 -18.70 27.10 -5.92
C PRO A 7 -18.93 26.14 -4.73
N LEU A 8 -19.62 26.59 -3.67
CA LEU A 8 -19.99 25.71 -2.55
C LEU A 8 -20.99 24.62 -2.97
N ALA A 9 -22.00 24.95 -3.77
CA ALA A 9 -22.96 23.98 -4.29
C ALA A 9 -22.29 22.96 -5.21
N VAL A 10 -21.39 23.40 -6.09
CA VAL A 10 -20.60 22.52 -6.97
C VAL A 10 -19.73 21.59 -6.13
N LEU A 11 -19.02 22.11 -5.12
CA LEU A 11 -18.20 21.30 -4.23
C LEU A 11 -19.05 20.27 -3.46
N ALA A 12 -20.20 20.66 -2.94
CA ALA A 12 -21.11 19.76 -2.25
C ALA A 12 -21.60 18.64 -3.18
N ALA A 13 -21.97 18.97 -4.42
CA ALA A 13 -22.37 17.98 -5.42
C ALA A 13 -21.24 17.00 -5.76
N LEU A 14 -19.99 17.48 -5.89
CA LEU A 14 -18.83 16.63 -6.12
C LEU A 14 -18.56 15.68 -4.94
N VAL A 15 -18.64 16.18 -3.71
CA VAL A 15 -18.45 15.35 -2.50
C VAL A 15 -19.55 14.29 -2.39
N LEU A 16 -20.81 14.67 -2.62
CA LEU A 16 -21.93 13.72 -2.61
C LEU A 16 -21.81 12.68 -3.72
N GLY A 17 -21.40 13.09 -4.93
CA GLY A 17 -21.15 12.18 -6.04
C GLY A 17 -20.01 11.21 -5.74
N ALA A 18 -18.89 11.69 -5.20
CA ALA A 18 -17.77 10.85 -4.80
C ALA A 18 -18.15 9.89 -3.68
N PHE A 19 -18.95 10.33 -2.70
CA PHE A 19 -19.47 9.47 -1.64
C PHE A 19 -20.40 8.39 -2.20
N GLY A 20 -21.33 8.75 -3.08
CA GLY A 20 -22.26 7.82 -3.72
C GLY A 20 -21.55 6.77 -4.58
N PHE A 21 -20.60 7.18 -5.41
CA PHE A 21 -19.78 6.25 -6.20
C PHE A 21 -18.99 5.29 -5.30
N GLY A 22 -18.36 5.83 -4.25
CA GLY A 22 -17.57 5.07 -3.32
C GLY A 22 -18.37 4.06 -2.51
N ALA A 23 -19.62 4.39 -2.17
CA ALA A 23 -20.52 3.50 -1.44
C ALA A 23 -20.85 2.22 -2.23
N LEU A 24 -20.81 2.29 -3.57
CA LEU A 24 -21.04 1.16 -4.47
C LEU A 24 -19.79 0.30 -4.70
N LEU A 25 -18.60 0.79 -4.35
CA LEU A 25 -17.35 0.03 -4.51
C LEU A 25 -17.21 -1.00 -3.38
N PRO A 26 -16.65 -2.18 -3.64
CA PRO A 26 -16.26 -3.11 -2.57
C PRO A 26 -15.32 -2.44 -1.57
N ALA A 27 -15.46 -2.76 -0.28
CA ALA A 27 -14.52 -2.31 0.75
C ALA A 27 -13.16 -2.99 0.59
N ALA A 28 -13.15 -4.28 0.25
CA ALA A 28 -11.94 -5.05 0.05
C ALA A 28 -11.34 -4.87 -1.35
N HIS A 29 -10.01 -4.88 -1.44
CA HIS A 29 -9.27 -4.93 -2.69
C HIS A 29 -7.94 -5.67 -2.52
N VAL A 30 -7.38 -6.08 -3.65
CA VAL A 30 -6.06 -6.71 -3.70
C VAL A 30 -5.22 -6.02 -4.77
N ALA A 31 -4.03 -5.60 -4.41
CA ALA A 31 -3.01 -5.12 -5.32
C ALA A 31 -1.74 -5.95 -5.13
N SER A 32 -1.07 -6.28 -6.24
CA SER A 32 0.19 -7.02 -6.19
C SER A 32 1.16 -6.46 -7.22
N ARG A 33 2.43 -6.42 -6.87
CA ARG A 33 3.54 -6.04 -7.75
C ARG A 33 4.71 -6.96 -7.49
N THR A 34 5.43 -7.23 -8.56
CA THR A 34 6.63 -8.05 -8.54
C THR A 34 7.75 -7.27 -9.22
N LYS A 35 8.94 -7.27 -8.61
CA LYS A 35 10.14 -6.62 -9.16
C LYS A 35 11.37 -7.47 -8.88
N ARG A 36 12.24 -7.57 -9.89
CA ARG A 36 13.59 -8.09 -9.73
C ARG A 36 14.44 -7.06 -8.99
N ILE A 37 15.11 -7.49 -7.93
CA ILE A 37 16.03 -6.70 -7.12
C ILE A 37 17.42 -7.31 -7.25
N SER A 38 18.42 -6.50 -7.60
CA SER A 38 19.81 -6.92 -7.76
C SER A 38 20.54 -7.10 -6.42
N ALA A 39 19.93 -7.85 -5.50
CA ALA A 39 20.50 -8.20 -4.20
C ALA A 39 20.03 -9.60 -3.77
N ARG A 40 20.82 -10.27 -2.93
CA ARG A 40 20.50 -11.61 -2.41
C ARG A 40 19.29 -11.57 -1.48
N PRO A 41 18.53 -12.68 -1.35
CA PRO A 41 17.33 -12.73 -0.52
C PRO A 41 17.58 -12.28 0.92
N GLU A 42 18.73 -12.62 1.50
CA GLU A 42 19.10 -12.27 2.87
C GLU A 42 19.34 -10.75 3.02
N THR A 43 19.91 -10.10 2.01
CA THR A 43 20.13 -8.65 2.00
C THR A 43 18.80 -7.91 1.86
N VAL A 44 17.94 -8.36 0.95
CA VAL A 44 16.59 -7.80 0.79
C VAL A 44 15.78 -7.98 2.08
N TRP A 45 15.83 -9.18 2.66
CA TRP A 45 15.16 -9.50 3.92
C TRP A 45 15.61 -8.59 5.06
N GLY A 46 16.92 -8.42 5.24
CA GLY A 46 17.48 -7.59 6.29
C GLY A 46 16.95 -6.16 6.26
N LEU A 47 16.69 -5.63 5.06
CA LEU A 47 16.10 -4.30 4.89
C LEU A 47 14.57 -4.30 5.08
N ILE A 48 13.83 -5.23 4.45
CA ILE A 48 12.36 -5.29 4.57
C ILE A 48 11.91 -5.54 6.01
N ASN A 49 12.67 -6.34 6.77
CA ASN A 49 12.37 -6.67 8.16
C ASN A 49 12.85 -5.59 9.17
N ASP A 50 13.49 -4.51 8.71
CA ASP A 50 13.87 -3.37 9.55
C ASP A 50 12.82 -2.24 9.48
N PRO A 51 11.98 -2.08 10.53
CA PRO A 51 10.93 -1.07 10.55
C PRO A 51 11.48 0.37 10.66
N VAL A 52 12.69 0.55 11.16
CA VAL A 52 13.33 1.88 11.23
C VAL A 52 13.80 2.29 9.85
N ALA A 53 14.45 1.38 9.12
CA ALA A 53 14.94 1.65 7.77
C ALA A 53 13.80 1.89 6.76
N THR A 54 12.69 1.16 6.91
CA THR A 54 11.53 1.21 5.99
C THR A 54 10.41 2.15 6.45
N ASN A 55 10.65 2.95 7.48
CA ASN A 55 9.65 3.84 8.06
C ASN A 55 9.01 4.75 7.01
N GLY A 56 7.67 4.74 6.93
CA GLY A 56 6.90 5.53 5.98
C GLY A 56 6.96 5.07 4.51
N TRP A 57 7.57 3.93 4.19
CA TRP A 57 7.61 3.43 2.81
C TRP A 57 6.28 2.84 2.35
N GLY A 58 5.58 2.16 3.25
CA GLY A 58 4.23 1.61 3.03
C GLY A 58 3.09 2.54 3.46
N GLY A 59 3.40 3.79 3.80
CA GLY A 59 2.47 4.74 4.43
C GLY A 59 2.82 5.01 5.90
N ASP A 60 2.23 6.07 6.45
CA ASP A 60 2.39 6.48 7.86
C ASP A 60 1.31 5.80 8.72
N VAL A 61 1.51 4.51 8.99
CA VAL A 61 0.58 3.67 9.76
C VAL A 61 1.34 2.74 10.70
N LYS A 62 0.70 2.39 11.81
CA LYS A 62 1.22 1.35 12.70
C LYS A 62 0.92 -0.02 12.12
N THR A 63 1.91 -0.90 12.18
CA THR A 63 1.77 -2.29 11.74
C THR A 63 2.28 -3.25 12.80
N GLU A 64 1.76 -4.47 12.75
CA GLU A 64 2.27 -5.61 13.51
C GLU A 64 2.66 -6.73 12.53
N VAL A 65 3.67 -7.52 12.90
CA VAL A 65 4.04 -8.71 12.14
C VAL A 65 3.09 -9.84 12.52
N VAL A 66 2.41 -10.42 11.54
CA VAL A 66 1.48 -11.54 11.76
C VAL A 66 2.06 -12.88 11.32
N GLU A 67 3.00 -12.88 10.38
CA GLU A 67 3.72 -14.08 9.94
C GLU A 67 5.13 -13.71 9.48
N ARG A 68 6.08 -14.62 9.71
CA ARG A 68 7.49 -14.46 9.36
C ARG A 68 8.11 -15.82 9.07
N ASP A 69 8.72 -15.98 7.90
CA ASP A 69 9.54 -17.13 7.50
C ASP A 69 10.76 -16.60 6.73
N GLU A 70 11.89 -16.45 7.43
CA GLU A 70 13.10 -15.82 6.89
C GLU A 70 13.84 -16.74 5.90
N PRO A 71 14.38 -16.21 4.78
CA PRO A 71 14.25 -14.84 4.24
C PRO A 71 13.10 -14.70 3.23
N ARG A 72 12.11 -15.60 3.26
CA ARG A 72 11.17 -15.82 2.15
C ARG A 72 9.87 -15.05 2.26
N LEU A 73 9.37 -14.83 3.47
CA LEU A 73 8.03 -14.31 3.70
C LEU A 73 7.96 -13.42 4.95
N LEU A 74 7.45 -12.21 4.76
CA LEU A 74 7.01 -11.34 5.86
C LEU A 74 5.56 -10.96 5.61
N VAL A 75 4.71 -11.05 6.63
CA VAL A 75 3.35 -10.54 6.58
C VAL A 75 3.14 -9.55 7.70
N THR A 76 2.69 -8.35 7.35
CA THR A 76 2.33 -7.30 8.30
C THR A 76 0.86 -6.95 8.20
N LYS A 77 0.28 -6.48 9.30
CA LYS A 77 -1.12 -6.04 9.39
C LYS A 77 -1.18 -4.65 9.97
N ILE A 78 -2.03 -3.79 9.39
CA ILE A 78 -2.30 -2.45 9.90
C ILE A 78 -3.10 -2.53 11.20
N VAL A 79 -2.70 -1.76 12.21
CA VAL A 79 -3.36 -1.71 13.53
C VAL A 79 -3.61 -0.28 13.98
N GLY A 80 -4.69 -0.08 14.74
CA GLY A 80 -5.04 1.23 15.31
C GLY A 80 -5.76 2.19 14.36
N GLU A 81 -6.02 1.78 13.12
CA GLU A 81 -6.76 2.55 12.12
C GLU A 81 -8.26 2.21 12.13
N SER A 82 -9.10 3.22 11.83
CA SER A 82 -10.57 3.07 11.81
C SER A 82 -11.19 3.25 10.42
N ALA A 83 -10.52 3.99 9.53
CA ALA A 83 -11.05 4.31 8.20
C ALA A 83 -10.68 3.27 7.14
N PHE A 84 -9.61 2.52 7.38
CA PHE A 84 -9.08 1.48 6.51
C PHE A 84 -8.25 0.48 7.31
N GLY A 85 -7.90 -0.64 6.68
CA GLY A 85 -7.01 -1.64 7.23
C GLY A 85 -6.49 -2.55 6.14
N GLY A 86 -5.83 -3.63 6.53
CA GLY A 86 -5.35 -4.64 5.59
C GLY A 86 -4.04 -5.26 6.01
N THR A 87 -3.54 -6.12 5.13
CA THR A 87 -2.26 -6.81 5.28
C THR A 87 -1.36 -6.56 4.09
N TRP A 88 -0.07 -6.43 4.35
CA TRP A 88 0.97 -6.48 3.34
C TRP A 88 1.72 -7.80 3.46
N THR A 89 1.89 -8.48 2.33
CA THR A 89 2.65 -9.73 2.21
C THR A 89 3.86 -9.43 1.35
N TYR A 90 5.06 -9.68 1.86
CA TYR A 90 6.33 -9.56 1.16
C TYR A 90 6.88 -10.96 0.92
N GLU A 91 6.96 -11.37 -0.32
CA GLU A 91 7.52 -12.65 -0.76
C GLU A 91 8.85 -12.40 -1.46
N ILE A 92 9.88 -13.14 -1.08
CA ILE A 92 11.23 -13.04 -1.64
C ILE A 92 11.61 -14.43 -2.17
N ALA A 93 11.78 -14.51 -3.49
CA ALA A 93 12.25 -15.72 -4.15
C ALA A 93 13.67 -15.50 -4.68
N PRO A 94 14.58 -16.47 -4.53
CA PRO A 94 15.92 -16.38 -5.11
C PRO A 94 15.85 -16.35 -6.63
N GLU A 95 16.77 -15.61 -7.26
CA GLU A 95 16.93 -15.55 -8.71
C GLU A 95 18.43 -15.73 -9.08
N HIS A 96 18.72 -16.02 -10.35
CA HIS A 96 20.10 -16.15 -10.83
C HIS A 96 20.91 -14.86 -10.64
N HIS A 97 22.22 -15.01 -10.41
CA HIS A 97 23.21 -13.93 -10.29
C HIS A 97 22.99 -12.98 -9.10
N ASP A 98 22.94 -13.53 -7.88
CA ASP A 98 22.86 -12.76 -6.63
C ASP A 98 21.68 -11.77 -6.58
N ALA A 99 20.57 -12.13 -7.23
CA ALA A 99 19.35 -11.33 -7.31
C ALA A 99 18.17 -12.04 -6.64
N SER A 100 17.10 -11.28 -6.42
CA SER A 100 15.85 -11.77 -5.84
C SER A 100 14.65 -11.23 -6.60
N MET A 101 13.62 -12.06 -6.73
CA MET A 101 12.30 -11.63 -7.14
C MET A 101 11.49 -11.27 -5.90
N VAL A 102 11.17 -9.99 -5.74
CA VAL A 102 10.36 -9.50 -4.62
C VAL A 102 8.94 -9.26 -5.10
N THR A 103 7.98 -9.93 -4.47
CA THR A 103 6.55 -9.71 -4.69
C THR A 103 5.95 -9.10 -3.44
N ILE A 104 5.24 -7.99 -3.60
CA ILE A 104 4.49 -7.35 -2.52
C ILE A 104 3.02 -7.42 -2.89
N THR A 105 2.23 -7.99 -2.00
CA THR A 105 0.77 -8.07 -2.13
C THR A 105 0.12 -7.31 -0.99
N GLU A 106 -0.67 -6.30 -1.33
CA GLU A 106 -1.55 -5.57 -0.43
C GLU A 106 -2.96 -6.15 -0.53
N ARG A 107 -3.50 -6.65 0.59
CA ARG A 107 -4.92 -6.96 0.76
C ARG A 107 -5.53 -5.91 1.67
N GLY A 108 -6.12 -4.88 1.07
CA GLY A 108 -6.61 -3.70 1.77
C GLY A 108 -8.13 -3.69 1.93
N GLU A 109 -8.59 -3.05 2.99
CA GLU A 109 -10.01 -2.78 3.27
C GLU A 109 -10.21 -1.28 3.51
N VAL A 110 -11.12 -0.65 2.79
CA VAL A 110 -11.43 0.79 2.92
C VAL A 110 -12.89 0.97 3.28
N TYR A 111 -13.17 1.36 4.52
CA TYR A 111 -14.53 1.42 5.06
C TYR A 111 -15.24 2.71 4.67
N ASN A 112 -14.52 3.85 4.68
CA ASN A 112 -15.09 5.14 4.31
C ASN A 112 -15.35 5.22 2.78
N PRO A 113 -16.61 5.42 2.33
CA PRO A 113 -16.95 5.55 0.91
C PRO A 113 -16.13 6.61 0.17
N LEU A 114 -15.88 7.76 0.78
CA LEU A 114 -15.11 8.83 0.14
C LEU A 114 -13.68 8.36 -0.16
N PHE A 115 -13.04 7.67 0.79
CA PHE A 115 -11.70 7.12 0.61
C PHE A 115 -11.67 5.95 -0.38
N ARG A 116 -12.75 5.16 -0.50
CA ARG A 116 -12.88 4.16 -1.57
C ARG A 116 -12.76 4.80 -2.94
N THR A 117 -13.51 5.89 -3.19
CA THR A 117 -13.42 6.63 -4.46
C THR A 117 -12.02 7.16 -4.73
N VAL A 118 -11.41 7.80 -3.74
CA VAL A 118 -10.04 8.34 -3.86
C VAL A 118 -9.04 7.22 -4.18
N SER A 119 -9.07 6.11 -3.44
CA SER A 119 -8.18 4.96 -3.66
C SER A 119 -8.35 4.36 -5.06
N ARG A 120 -9.58 4.28 -5.56
CA ARG A 120 -9.90 3.74 -6.89
C ARG A 120 -9.35 4.63 -8.00
N VAL A 121 -9.49 5.94 -7.88
CA VAL A 121 -9.00 6.92 -8.88
C VAL A 121 -7.48 7.02 -8.84
N MET A 122 -6.90 7.03 -7.64
CA MET A 122 -5.45 7.11 -7.47
C MET A 122 -4.76 5.82 -7.93
N GLY A 123 -5.39 4.66 -7.80
CA GLY A 123 -4.81 3.37 -8.16
C GLY A 123 -4.15 2.71 -6.97
N GLN A 124 -4.56 1.47 -6.71
CA GLN A 124 -4.31 0.74 -5.47
C GLN A 124 -2.89 0.17 -5.34
N ALA A 125 -2.05 0.28 -6.38
CA ALA A 125 -0.69 -0.27 -6.34
C ALA A 125 0.40 0.81 -6.22
N ARG A 126 0.04 2.09 -6.22
CA ARG A 126 1.03 3.19 -6.22
C ARG A 126 1.95 3.12 -4.99
N THR A 127 1.41 2.76 -3.82
CA THR A 127 2.19 2.60 -2.59
C THR A 127 3.20 1.47 -2.73
N ILE A 128 2.79 0.34 -3.33
CA ILE A 128 3.68 -0.79 -3.59
C ILE A 128 4.80 -0.40 -4.57
N ASP A 129 4.45 0.29 -5.65
CA ASP A 129 5.43 0.77 -6.65
C ASP A 129 6.47 1.69 -5.99
N GLY A 130 6.03 2.60 -5.11
CA GLY A 130 6.90 3.47 -4.33
C GLY A 130 7.80 2.73 -3.34
N TYR A 131 7.26 1.71 -2.67
CA TYR A 131 8.03 0.85 -1.76
C TYR A 131 9.14 0.13 -2.53
N LEU A 132 8.82 -0.53 -3.65
CA LEU A 132 9.78 -1.26 -4.48
C LEU A 132 10.86 -0.35 -5.10
N ALA A 133 10.54 0.90 -5.40
CA ALA A 133 11.51 1.89 -5.86
C ALA A 133 12.50 2.29 -4.75
N LYS A 134 11.99 2.54 -3.53
CA LYS A 134 12.85 2.84 -2.36
C LYS A 134 13.73 1.65 -1.97
N LEU A 135 13.18 0.44 -2.03
CA LEU A 135 13.90 -0.81 -1.78
C LEU A 135 15.08 -0.98 -2.73
N GLU A 136 14.87 -0.84 -4.03
CA GLU A 136 15.95 -0.91 -5.02
C GLU A 136 17.00 0.18 -4.78
N THR A 137 16.56 1.42 -4.50
CA THR A 137 17.47 2.55 -4.25
C THR A 137 18.34 2.34 -3.01
N ALA A 138 17.80 1.73 -1.95
CA ALA A 138 18.54 1.49 -0.71
C ALA A 138 19.53 0.32 -0.79
N LEU A 139 19.45 -0.50 -1.84
CA LEU A 139 20.29 -1.68 -2.07
C LEU A 139 21.32 -1.48 -3.19
N THR A 140 21.35 -0.30 -3.80
CA THR A 140 22.32 0.12 -4.82
C THR A 140 23.37 1.05 -4.21
#